data_AF-A0A6B2XUS6-F1
#
_entry.id   AF-A0A6B2XUS6-F1
#
_cell.length_a   1.000
_cell.length_b   1.000
_cell.length_c   1.000
_cell.angle_alpha   90.00
_cell.angle_beta   90.00
_cell.angle_gamma   90.00
#
_symmetry.space_group_name_H-M   'P 1'
#
loop_
_entity.id
_entity.type
_entity.pdbx_description
1 polymer ?
#
loop_
_entity_poly.entity_id
_entity_poly.type
_entity_poly.pdbx_seq_one_letter_code
_entity_poly.pdbx_strand_id
1 'polypeptide(L)'
;LERHLDGLAAALGAADDPALDARERLHRGAAAYVAWGLDHPGAYQLLFESIDSLDLEGGQDLPGDRLVEETAQILVDGGADRESARRAATRVWVALHGLVSLRLHKPHQQWPGDLADDRRALVDAV
;
A
#
# COMPACT_ATOMS: atom_id res chain seq x y z
N LEU A 1 14.70 -4.43 -9.52
CA LEU A 1 13.65 -3.46 -9.16
C LEU A 1 12.37 -3.74 -9.94
N GLU A 2 12.39 -3.67 -11.28
CA GLU A 2 11.23 -3.93 -12.17
C GLU A 2 10.45 -5.21 -11.85
N ARG A 3 11.11 -6.39 -11.78
CA ARG A 3 10.42 -7.64 -11.43
C ARG A 3 9.64 -7.58 -10.11
N HIS A 4 10.14 -6.85 -9.12
CA HIS A 4 9.47 -6.70 -7.83
C HIS A 4 8.29 -5.72 -7.91
N LEU A 5 8.44 -4.65 -8.68
CA LEU A 5 7.34 -3.74 -9.05
C LEU A 5 6.23 -4.48 -9.78
N ASP A 6 6.58 -5.29 -10.80
CA ASP A 6 5.62 -6.09 -11.57
C ASP A 6 4.88 -7.09 -10.67
N GLY A 7 5.60 -7.71 -9.73
CA GLY A 7 5.02 -8.63 -8.76
C GLY A 7 3.99 -7.95 -7.85
N LEU A 8 4.30 -6.75 -7.34
CA LEU A 8 3.38 -5.97 -6.53
C LEU A 8 2.18 -5.49 -7.35
N ALA A 9 2.42 -4.95 -8.54
CA ALA A 9 1.37 -4.49 -9.45
C ALA A 9 0.41 -5.63 -9.83
N ALA A 10 0.93 -6.84 -10.08
CA ALA A 10 0.11 -8.01 -10.35
C ALA A 10 -0.76 -8.40 -9.14
N ALA A 11 -0.21 -8.35 -7.92
CA ALA A 11 -0.96 -8.64 -6.71
C ALA A 11 -2.11 -7.64 -6.47
N LEU A 12 -1.85 -6.34 -6.69
CA LEU A 12 -2.87 -5.29 -6.57
C LEU A 12 -3.91 -5.37 -7.67
N GLY A 13 -3.50 -5.58 -8.92
CA GLY A 13 -4.39 -5.73 -10.06
C GLY A 13 -5.30 -6.97 -9.95
N ALA A 14 -4.82 -8.05 -9.36
CA ALA A 14 -5.64 -9.24 -9.09
C ALA A 14 -6.67 -9.03 -7.96
N ALA A 15 -6.43 -8.07 -7.07
CA ALA A 15 -7.32 -7.76 -5.96
C ALA A 15 -8.39 -6.71 -6.32
N ASP A 16 -8.14 -5.89 -7.33
CA ASP A 16 -9.08 -4.87 -7.79
C ASP A 16 -10.24 -5.48 -8.58
N ASP A 17 -11.45 -5.00 -8.30
CA ASP A 17 -12.67 -5.36 -9.00
C ASP A 17 -13.47 -4.07 -9.24
N PRO A 18 -13.43 -3.51 -10.46
CA PRO A 18 -14.12 -2.27 -10.80
C PRO A 18 -15.65 -2.33 -10.67
N ALA A 19 -16.25 -3.51 -10.49
CA ALA A 19 -17.68 -3.64 -10.23
C ALA A 19 -18.07 -3.32 -8.77
N LEU A 20 -17.08 -3.22 -7.87
CA LEU A 20 -17.29 -2.92 -6.46
C LEU A 20 -17.20 -1.43 -6.17
N ASP A 21 -17.77 -1.02 -5.05
CA ASP A 21 -17.62 0.34 -4.57
C ASP A 21 -16.15 0.64 -4.18
N ALA A 22 -15.81 1.93 -4.16
CA ALA A 22 -14.45 2.38 -3.87
C ALA A 22 -13.93 1.90 -2.51
N ARG A 23 -14.81 1.78 -1.49
CA ARG A 23 -14.39 1.34 -0.15
C ARG A 23 -13.96 -0.12 -0.16
N GLU A 24 -14.73 -0.99 -0.80
CA GLU A 24 -14.40 -2.40 -0.92
C GLU A 24 -13.14 -2.61 -1.78
N ARG A 25 -12.98 -1.85 -2.87
CA ARG A 25 -11.74 -1.84 -3.68
C ARG A 25 -10.52 -1.47 -2.83
N LEU A 26 -10.62 -0.43 -1.99
CA LEU A 26 -9.53 -0.05 -1.06
C LEU A 26 -9.20 -1.15 -0.04
N HIS A 27 -10.21 -1.79 0.55
CA HIS A 27 -9.97 -2.87 1.50
C HIS A 27 -9.27 -4.07 0.85
N ARG A 28 -9.65 -4.44 -0.38
CA ARG A 28 -9.00 -5.51 -1.14
C ARG A 28 -7.57 -5.16 -1.53
N GLY A 29 -7.35 -3.95 -2.04
CA GLY A 29 -6.02 -3.44 -2.36
C GLY A 29 -5.12 -3.41 -1.13
N ALA A 30 -5.63 -2.92 0.02
CA ALA A 30 -4.90 -2.92 1.27
C ALA A 30 -4.54 -4.34 1.74
N ALA A 31 -5.46 -5.31 1.58
CA ALA A 31 -5.20 -6.69 1.93
C ALA A 31 -4.09 -7.30 1.06
N ALA A 32 -4.13 -7.04 -0.25
CA ALA A 32 -3.11 -7.49 -1.20
C ALA A 32 -1.74 -6.84 -0.95
N TYR A 33 -1.69 -5.53 -0.70
CA TYR A 33 -0.46 -4.82 -0.34
C TYR A 33 0.21 -5.43 0.90
N VAL A 34 -0.56 -5.62 1.97
CA VAL A 34 -0.06 -6.17 3.23
C VAL A 34 0.41 -7.62 3.07
N ALA A 35 -0.39 -8.47 2.41
CA ALA A 35 -0.02 -9.85 2.16
C ALA A 35 1.26 -9.94 1.32
N TRP A 36 1.32 -9.20 0.21
CA TRP A 36 2.49 -9.18 -0.66
C TRP A 36 3.76 -8.74 0.09
N GLY A 37 3.68 -7.67 0.88
CA GLY A 37 4.83 -7.16 1.63
C GLY A 37 5.37 -8.15 2.67
N LEU A 38 4.48 -8.86 3.36
CA LEU A 38 4.88 -9.87 4.36
C LEU A 38 5.43 -11.15 3.72
N ASP A 39 4.89 -11.56 2.57
CA ASP A 39 5.34 -12.75 1.84
C ASP A 39 6.66 -12.51 1.08
N HIS A 40 7.01 -11.24 0.80
CA HIS A 40 8.19 -10.86 0.03
C HIS A 40 9.09 -9.84 0.77
N PRO A 41 9.59 -10.15 1.98
CA PRO A 41 10.28 -9.17 2.83
C PRO A 41 11.50 -8.52 2.17
N GLY A 42 12.33 -9.30 1.47
CA GLY A 42 13.49 -8.76 0.75
C GLY A 42 13.12 -7.87 -0.44
N ALA A 43 12.04 -8.20 -1.15
CA ALA A 43 11.54 -7.36 -2.25
C ALA A 43 10.93 -6.07 -1.71
N TYR A 44 10.17 -6.16 -0.61
CA TYR A 44 9.59 -5.03 0.07
C TYR A 44 10.66 -4.04 0.56
N GLN A 45 11.71 -4.54 1.21
CA GLN A 45 12.82 -3.72 1.67
C GLN A 45 13.52 -3.00 0.51
N LEU A 46 13.74 -3.69 -0.62
CA LEU A 46 14.33 -3.08 -1.82
C LEU A 46 13.45 -1.99 -2.43
N LEU A 47 12.13 -2.19 -2.47
CA LEU A 47 11.20 -1.24 -3.08
C LEU A 47 10.94 -0.01 -2.21
N PHE A 48 10.86 -0.16 -0.89
CA PHE A 48 10.30 0.88 -0.02
C PHE A 48 11.24 1.38 1.08
N GLU A 49 12.28 0.63 1.44
CA GLU A 49 13.12 0.95 2.60
C GLU A 49 14.61 1.15 2.24
N SER A 50 14.99 0.90 0.99
CA SER A 50 16.38 1.00 0.52
C SER A 50 16.60 2.17 -0.45
N ILE A 51 15.61 3.06 -0.64
CA ILE A 51 15.66 4.13 -1.66
C ILE A 51 16.85 5.09 -1.43
N ASP A 52 17.14 5.44 -0.18
CA ASP A 52 18.30 6.30 0.17
C ASP A 52 19.66 5.68 -0.20
N SER A 53 19.72 4.35 -0.34
CA SER A 53 20.94 3.63 -0.70
C SER A 53 21.11 3.38 -2.20
N LEU A 54 20.09 3.68 -3.00
CA LEU A 54 20.04 3.37 -4.43
C LEU A 54 20.36 4.57 -5.35
N ASP A 55 20.73 5.73 -4.80
CA ASP A 55 21.06 6.95 -5.56
C ASP A 55 20.00 7.32 -6.61
N LEU A 56 18.73 6.98 -6.35
CA LEU A 56 17.61 7.35 -7.21
C LEU A 56 17.34 8.84 -7.00
N GLU A 57 17.88 9.69 -7.88
CA GLU A 57 17.68 11.14 -7.82
C GLU A 57 16.18 11.47 -7.79
N GLY A 58 15.78 12.36 -6.87
CA GLY A 58 14.40 12.78 -6.68
C GLY A 58 13.81 13.34 -7.98
N GLY A 59 12.74 12.70 -8.48
CA GLY A 59 12.10 13.03 -9.75
C GLY A 59 11.68 11.83 -10.60
N GLN A 60 12.05 10.61 -10.21
CA GLN A 60 11.57 9.36 -10.84
C GLN A 60 10.23 8.92 -10.24
N ASP A 61 9.38 8.22 -11.02
CA ASP A 61 8.17 7.54 -10.57
C ASP A 61 8.52 6.50 -9.50
N LEU A 62 8.59 6.93 -8.24
CA LEU A 62 8.91 6.03 -7.14
C LEU A 62 7.74 5.06 -6.93
N PRO A 63 8.00 3.83 -6.46
CA PRO A 63 6.96 2.85 -6.20
C PRO A 63 5.83 3.39 -5.32
N GLY A 64 6.16 4.23 -4.33
CA GLY A 64 5.18 4.88 -3.45
C GLY A 64 4.28 5.89 -4.17
N ASP A 65 4.81 6.69 -5.08
CA ASP A 65 4.04 7.71 -5.80
C ASP A 65 2.97 7.06 -6.68
N ARG A 66 3.35 5.99 -7.38
CA ARG A 66 2.41 5.22 -8.21
C ARG A 66 1.27 4.61 -7.39
N LEU A 67 1.58 4.03 -6.23
CA LEU A 67 0.56 3.48 -5.33
C LEU A 67 -0.43 4.54 -4.85
N VAL A 68 0.08 5.73 -4.51
CA VAL A 68 -0.75 6.85 -4.07
C VAL A 68 -1.68 7.31 -5.20
N GLU A 69 -1.17 7.46 -6.42
CA GLU A 69 -2.01 7.90 -7.55
C GLU A 69 -3.06 6.85 -7.95
N GLU A 70 -2.70 5.56 -8.01
CA GLU A 70 -3.65 4.48 -8.31
C GLU A 70 -4.74 4.39 -7.23
N THR A 71 -4.38 4.51 -5.94
CA THR A 71 -5.33 4.53 -4.82
C THR A 71 -6.21 5.78 -4.84
N ALA A 72 -5.65 6.94 -5.19
CA ALA A 72 -6.41 8.17 -5.33
C ALA A 72 -7.42 8.07 -6.48
N GLN A 73 -7.08 7.38 -7.57
CA GLN A 73 -8.02 7.18 -8.67
C GLN A 73 -9.22 6.33 -8.24
N ILE A 74 -9.04 5.29 -7.43
CA ILE A 74 -10.15 4.51 -6.85
C ILE A 74 -11.11 5.42 -6.06
N LEU A 75 -10.56 6.33 -5.26
CA LEU A 75 -11.35 7.28 -4.46
C LEU A 75 -12.09 8.30 -5.34
N VAL A 76 -11.46 8.78 -6.42
CA VAL A 76 -12.08 9.67 -7.41
C VAL A 76 -13.23 8.95 -8.14
N ASP A 77 -13.05 7.69 -8.53
CA ASP A 77 -14.11 6.86 -9.13
C ASP A 77 -15.31 6.70 -8.17
N GLY A 78 -15.04 6.71 -6.86
CA GLY A 78 -16.04 6.72 -5.80
C GLY A 78 -16.68 8.09 -5.51
N GLY A 79 -16.29 9.14 -6.23
CA GLY A 79 -16.87 10.48 -6.16
C GLY A 79 -16.12 11.49 -5.26
N ALA A 80 -14.92 11.15 -4.75
CA ALA A 80 -14.10 12.10 -4.02
C ALA A 80 -13.49 13.17 -4.94
N ASP A 81 -13.25 14.37 -4.42
CA ASP A 81 -12.44 15.35 -5.14
C ASP A 81 -10.97 14.89 -5.21
N ARG A 82 -10.27 15.26 -6.28
CA ARG A 82 -8.90 14.78 -6.56
C ARG A 82 -7.91 15.10 -5.45
N GLU A 83 -8.02 16.28 -4.83
CA GLU A 83 -7.07 16.71 -3.80
C GLU A 83 -7.27 15.92 -2.50
N SER A 84 -8.52 15.76 -2.07
CA SER A 84 -8.87 14.94 -0.91
C SER A 84 -8.58 13.46 -1.16
N ALA A 85 -8.84 12.95 -2.36
CA ALA A 85 -8.51 11.59 -2.76
C ALA A 85 -7.00 11.34 -2.64
N ARG A 86 -6.15 12.25 -3.15
CA ARG A 86 -4.70 12.12 -3.02
C ARG A 86 -4.24 12.15 -1.55
N ARG A 87 -4.78 13.07 -0.74
CA ARG A 87 -4.48 13.13 0.70
C ARG A 87 -4.87 11.84 1.43
N ALA A 88 -6.06 11.31 1.14
CA ALA A 88 -6.54 10.05 1.70
C ALA A 88 -5.66 8.88 1.26
N ALA A 89 -5.37 8.76 -0.03
CA ALA A 89 -4.48 7.72 -0.57
C ALA A 89 -3.10 7.73 0.10
N THR A 90 -2.49 8.91 0.29
CA THR A 90 -1.22 9.04 1.02
C THR A 90 -1.34 8.55 2.46
N ARG A 91 -2.41 8.89 3.19
CA ARG A 91 -2.62 8.41 4.57
C ARG A 91 -2.78 6.89 4.63
N VAL A 92 -3.54 6.31 3.70
CA VAL A 92 -3.67 4.86 3.57
C VAL A 92 -2.29 4.23 3.34
N TRP A 93 -1.52 4.74 2.39
CA TRP A 93 -0.18 4.22 2.10
C TRP A 93 0.75 4.31 3.32
N VAL A 94 0.81 5.46 4.00
CA VAL A 94 1.62 5.64 5.22
C VAL A 94 1.24 4.64 6.31
N ALA A 95 -0.07 4.45 6.54
CA ALA A 95 -0.57 3.53 7.55
C ALA A 95 -0.21 2.07 7.22
N LEU A 96 -0.45 1.64 5.98
CA LEU A 96 -0.16 0.27 5.54
C LEU A 96 1.34 0.00 5.47
N HIS A 97 2.14 0.97 5.03
CA HIS A 97 3.58 0.88 5.03
C HIS A 97 4.12 0.68 6.45
N GLY A 98 3.64 1.47 7.41
CA GLY A 98 3.98 1.31 8.83
C GLY A 98 3.59 -0.07 9.37
N LEU A 99 2.38 -0.55 9.03
CA LEU A 99 1.93 -1.88 9.44
C LEU A 99 2.86 -2.99 8.93
N VAL A 100 3.19 -3.00 7.64
CA VAL A 100 4.08 -4.01 7.05
C VAL A 100 5.49 -3.89 7.63
N SER A 101 6.08 -2.69 7.61
CA SER A 101 7.45 -2.47 8.09
C SER A 101 7.61 -2.88 9.55
N LEU A 102 6.67 -2.53 10.42
CA LEU A 102 6.72 -2.92 11.83
C LEU A 102 6.58 -4.44 12.01
N ARG A 103 5.68 -5.09 11.28
CA ARG A 103 5.49 -6.56 11.35
C ARG A 103 6.73 -7.30 10.84
N LEU A 104 7.43 -6.79 9.84
CA LEU A 104 8.70 -7.35 9.33
C LEU A 104 9.85 -7.17 10.33
N HIS A 105 9.99 -5.98 10.92
CA HIS A 105 11.17 -5.63 11.73
C HIS A 105 11.02 -5.92 13.23
N LYS A 106 9.80 -6.23 13.70
CA LYS A 106 9.50 -6.55 15.11
C LYS A 106 8.77 -7.89 15.23
N PRO A 107 9.34 -9.01 14.76
CA PRO A 107 8.66 -10.31 14.70
C PRO A 107 8.29 -10.88 16.09
N HIS A 108 8.95 -10.42 17.15
CA HIS A 108 8.70 -10.86 18.53
C HIS A 108 7.78 -9.90 19.32
N GLN A 109 7.29 -8.83 18.69
CA GLN A 109 6.35 -7.92 19.32
C GLN A 109 5.02 -8.62 19.56
N GLN A 110 4.48 -8.47 20.77
CA GLN A 110 3.14 -8.94 21.10
C GLN A 110 2.12 -7.90 20.64
N TRP A 111 1.67 -8.03 19.40
CA TRP A 111 0.63 -7.17 18.82
C TRP A 111 -0.71 -7.46 19.50
N PRO A 112 -1.43 -6.45 20.00
CA PRO A 112 -2.70 -6.65 20.69
C PRO A 112 -3.85 -7.01 19.73
N GLY A 113 -3.74 -6.65 18.46
CA GLY A 113 -4.73 -6.88 17.41
C GLY A 113 -4.30 -7.92 16.36
N ASP A 114 -5.31 -8.46 15.66
CA ASP A 114 -5.10 -9.27 14.48
C ASP A 114 -4.72 -8.39 13.27
N LEU A 115 -3.90 -8.94 12.37
CA LEU A 115 -3.41 -8.21 11.21
C LEU A 115 -4.53 -7.73 10.28
N ALA A 116 -5.56 -8.56 10.06
CA ALA A 116 -6.67 -8.22 9.17
C ALA A 116 -7.54 -7.11 9.77
N ASP A 117 -7.76 -7.15 11.09
CA ASP A 117 -8.52 -6.15 11.84
C ASP A 117 -7.76 -4.82 11.91
N ASP A 118 -6.47 -4.85 12.26
CA ASP A 118 -5.60 -3.67 12.30
C ASP A 118 -5.59 -2.97 10.93
N ARG A 119 -5.37 -3.74 9.85
CA ARG A 119 -5.40 -3.22 8.47
C ARG A 119 -6.74 -2.57 8.14
N ARG A 120 -7.86 -3.24 8.47
CA ARG A 120 -9.20 -2.72 8.16
C ARG A 120 -9.46 -1.40 8.90
N ALA A 121 -9.14 -1.35 10.19
CA ALA A 121 -9.26 -0.15 11.01
C ALA A 121 -8.43 1.02 10.48
N LEU A 122 -7.20 0.76 10.01
CA LEU A 122 -6.34 1.79 9.40
C LEU A 122 -6.94 2.37 8.11
N VAL A 123 -7.55 1.54 7.26
CA VAL A 123 -8.22 2.00 6.03
C VAL A 123 -9.50 2.78 6.35
N ASP A 124 -10.28 2.32 7.33
CA ASP A 124 -11.54 2.97 7.73
C ASP A 124 -11.35 4.33 8.42
N ALA A 125 -10.16 4.60 8.97
CA ALA A 125 -9.82 5.84 9.68
C ALA A 125 -9.44 7.02 8.76
N VAL A 126 -9.38 6.80 7.44
CA VAL A 126 -9.00 7.81 6.43
C VAL A 126 -10.24 8.38 5.74
#